data_AF-J0UDA0-F1
#
_entry.id   AF-J0UDA0-F1
#
_cell.length_a   1.000
_cell.length_b   1.000
_cell.length_c   1.000
_cell.angle_alpha   90.00
_cell.angle_beta   90.00
_cell.angle_gamma   90.00
#
_symmetry.space_group_name_H-M   'P 1'
#
loop_
_entity.id
_entity.type
_entity.pdbx_description
1 polymer ?
#
loop_
_entity_poly.entity_id
_entity_poly.type
_entity_poly.pdbx_seq_one_letter_code
_entity_poly.pdbx_strand_id
1 'polypeptide(L)'
;MTAPWWQQDAAGMAQAVAARDVTATALVAACLARIAQTDARVNAFTEVLGTRALARAARIDAGLADGTQAALPLLGVPFAVKNLFDVEGIATLAGSKIERSSAPATADGPLVQRLEAAGAILVGALNMDEYAYGFTTENSHEGACHNPHDLARIAGGSSGGSGAAVAAGQVPITLGSDTNGSIRVPASLCGVFGLKPSFGRLPRTGSFPFISSLDHLGPMARSVRDLALAYDALQGPEAPGAHTDAGCAQRPVEPVAATPGQG
;
A
#
# COMPACT_ATOMS: atom_id res chain seq x y z
N MET A 1 -27.25 -11.29 -4.80
CA MET A 1 -26.58 -9.97 -4.83
C MET A 1 -25.10 -10.23 -4.85
N THR A 2 -24.37 -9.74 -5.86
CA THR A 2 -22.90 -9.81 -5.87
C THR A 2 -22.38 -9.03 -4.64
N ALA A 3 -21.40 -9.60 -3.93
CA ALA A 3 -20.78 -8.89 -2.81
C ALA A 3 -20.21 -7.56 -3.32
N PRO A 4 -20.34 -6.45 -2.56
CA PRO A 4 -19.77 -5.18 -2.97
C PRO A 4 -18.26 -5.31 -3.19
N TRP A 5 -17.71 -4.56 -4.15
CA TRP A 5 -16.31 -4.70 -4.58
C TRP A 5 -15.31 -4.62 -3.41
N TRP A 6 -15.56 -3.79 -2.39
CA TRP A 6 -14.69 -3.69 -1.21
C TRP A 6 -14.64 -4.94 -0.33
N GLN A 7 -15.53 -5.91 -0.54
CA GLN A 7 -15.50 -7.24 0.08
C GLN A 7 -14.75 -8.27 -0.77
N GLN A 8 -14.37 -7.95 -2.00
CA GLN A 8 -13.52 -8.81 -2.82
C GLN A 8 -12.06 -8.70 -2.36
N ASP A 9 -11.31 -9.79 -2.54
CA ASP A 9 -9.85 -9.82 -2.40
C ASP A 9 -9.20 -9.15 -3.63
N ALA A 10 -7.95 -8.70 -3.50
CA ALA A 10 -7.23 -8.06 -4.61
C ALA A 10 -7.12 -8.98 -5.83
N ALA A 11 -6.91 -10.27 -5.59
CA ALA A 11 -6.83 -11.25 -6.66
C ALA A 11 -8.13 -11.36 -7.48
N GLY A 12 -9.30 -11.38 -6.82
CA GLY A 12 -10.60 -11.38 -7.48
C GLY A 12 -10.87 -10.08 -8.24
N MET A 13 -10.46 -8.93 -7.69
CA MET A 13 -10.53 -7.65 -8.40
C MET A 13 -9.72 -7.67 -9.70
N ALA A 14 -8.47 -8.14 -9.65
CA ALA A 14 -7.61 -8.23 -10.82
C ALA A 14 -8.19 -9.16 -11.89
N GLN A 15 -8.75 -10.30 -11.47
CA GLN A 15 -9.45 -11.24 -12.37
C GLN A 15 -10.67 -10.60 -13.04
N ALA A 16 -11.50 -9.87 -12.29
CA ALA A 16 -12.68 -9.20 -12.84
C ALA A 16 -12.31 -8.11 -13.86
N VAL A 17 -11.22 -7.37 -13.62
CA VAL A 17 -10.70 -6.39 -14.58
C VAL A 17 -10.14 -7.07 -15.83
N ALA A 18 -9.36 -8.15 -15.67
CA ALA A 18 -8.81 -8.92 -16.79
C ALA A 18 -9.91 -9.56 -17.65
N ALA A 19 -10.98 -10.06 -17.02
CA ALA A 19 -12.17 -10.60 -17.69
C ALA A 19 -13.08 -9.53 -18.31
N ARG A 20 -12.81 -8.24 -18.03
CA ARG A 20 -13.65 -7.08 -18.43
C ARG A 20 -15.05 -7.11 -17.82
N ASP A 21 -15.24 -7.80 -16.71
CA ASP A 21 -16.48 -7.77 -15.91
C ASP A 21 -16.67 -6.41 -15.22
N VAL A 22 -15.55 -5.73 -14.93
CA VAL A 22 -15.48 -4.37 -14.38
C VAL A 22 -14.28 -3.65 -14.96
N THR A 23 -14.36 -2.32 -15.12
CA THR A 23 -13.20 -1.52 -15.54
C THR A 23 -12.35 -1.13 -14.34
N ALA A 24 -11.04 -0.91 -14.55
CA ALA A 24 -10.16 -0.38 -13.52
C ALA A 24 -10.65 1.00 -13.05
N THR A 25 -11.16 1.83 -13.97
CA THR A 25 -11.73 3.14 -13.62
C THR A 25 -12.94 3.01 -12.69
N ALA A 26 -13.85 2.07 -12.96
CA ALA A 26 -15.00 1.84 -12.09
C ALA A 26 -14.58 1.35 -10.70
N LEU A 27 -13.60 0.44 -10.64
CA LEU A 27 -13.06 -0.07 -9.39
C LEU A 27 -12.40 1.03 -8.54
N VAL A 28 -11.55 1.86 -9.15
CA VAL A 28 -10.89 2.99 -8.47
C VAL A 28 -11.89 4.06 -8.05
N ALA A 29 -12.86 4.40 -8.89
CA ALA A 29 -13.90 5.37 -8.54
C ALA A 29 -14.69 4.90 -7.31
N ALA A 30 -15.02 3.60 -7.26
CA ALA A 30 -15.73 3.03 -6.14
C ALA A 30 -14.86 2.98 -4.87
N CYS A 31 -13.55 2.76 -5.00
CA CYS A 31 -12.56 2.89 -3.93
C CYS A 31 -12.50 4.30 -3.35
N LEU A 32 -12.36 5.32 -4.20
CA LEU A 32 -12.36 6.72 -3.78
C LEU A 32 -13.67 7.11 -3.08
N ALA A 33 -14.81 6.61 -3.57
CA ALA A 33 -16.11 6.82 -2.92
C ALA A 33 -16.17 6.17 -1.53
N ARG A 34 -15.59 4.98 -1.34
CA ARG A 34 -15.50 4.33 -0.04
C ARG A 34 -14.62 5.11 0.93
N ILE A 35 -13.45 5.58 0.47
CA ILE A 35 -12.56 6.45 1.26
C ILE A 35 -13.33 7.67 1.73
N ALA A 36 -14.00 8.39 0.83
CA ALA A 36 -14.79 9.59 1.17
C ALA A 36 -15.90 9.33 2.21
N GLN A 37 -16.52 8.13 2.21
CA GLN A 37 -17.59 7.77 3.14
C GLN A 37 -17.10 7.35 4.54
N THR A 38 -15.87 6.87 4.66
CA THR A 38 -15.38 6.28 5.92
C THR A 38 -14.25 7.05 6.56
N ASP A 39 -13.42 7.75 5.79
CA ASP A 39 -12.14 8.23 6.31
C ASP A 39 -12.27 9.37 7.31
N ALA A 40 -13.31 10.19 7.23
CA ALA A 40 -13.58 11.20 8.27
C ALA A 40 -13.76 10.60 9.69
N ARG A 41 -14.04 9.29 9.80
CA ARG A 41 -14.14 8.56 11.08
C ARG A 41 -12.91 7.69 11.39
N VAL A 42 -12.28 7.13 10.36
CA VAL A 42 -11.13 6.22 10.51
C VAL A 42 -9.81 6.99 10.57
N ASN A 43 -9.71 8.09 9.85
CA ASN A 43 -8.55 8.96 9.72
C ASN A 43 -7.29 8.19 9.28
N ALA A 44 -7.44 7.36 8.23
CA ALA A 44 -6.34 6.54 7.71
C ALA A 44 -5.51 7.26 6.65
N PHE A 45 -6.05 8.22 5.92
CA PHE A 45 -5.34 8.91 4.83
C PHE A 45 -4.84 10.28 5.26
N THR A 46 -3.57 10.57 4.94
CA THR A 46 -3.03 11.93 4.98
C THR A 46 -3.27 12.65 3.65
N GLU A 47 -3.27 11.90 2.54
CA GLU A 47 -3.51 12.45 1.21
C GLU A 47 -4.16 11.42 0.29
N VAL A 48 -5.20 11.84 -0.44
CA VAL A 48 -5.92 11.02 -1.43
C VAL A 48 -5.56 11.50 -2.84
N LEU A 49 -5.02 10.61 -3.66
CA LEU A 49 -4.47 10.90 -4.98
C LEU A 49 -5.49 10.63 -6.10
N GLY A 50 -6.73 11.08 -5.92
CA GLY A 50 -7.86 10.70 -6.78
C GLY A 50 -7.64 10.97 -8.27
N THR A 51 -7.13 12.15 -8.63
CA THR A 51 -6.85 12.52 -10.02
C THR A 51 -5.79 11.60 -10.64
N ARG A 52 -4.68 11.37 -9.94
CA ARG A 52 -3.60 10.46 -10.38
C ARG A 52 -4.11 9.02 -10.53
N ALA A 53 -4.87 8.54 -9.55
CA ALA A 53 -5.42 7.20 -9.54
C ALA A 53 -6.37 6.94 -10.73
N LEU A 54 -7.31 7.85 -10.97
CA LEU A 54 -8.26 7.74 -12.10
C LEU A 54 -7.55 7.84 -13.45
N ALA A 55 -6.53 8.70 -13.59
CA ALA A 55 -5.73 8.78 -14.81
C ALA A 55 -4.94 7.49 -15.07
N ARG A 56 -4.40 6.84 -14.04
CA ARG A 56 -3.75 5.53 -14.17
C ARG A 56 -4.76 4.44 -14.52
N ALA A 57 -5.95 4.45 -13.90
CA ALA A 57 -7.02 3.49 -14.18
C ALA A 57 -7.47 3.55 -15.64
N ALA A 58 -7.69 4.76 -16.18
CA ALA A 58 -8.05 4.96 -17.57
C ALA A 58 -6.98 4.45 -18.55
N ARG A 59 -5.69 4.59 -18.22
CA ARG A 59 -4.59 4.01 -19.01
C ARG A 59 -4.62 2.48 -19.01
N ILE A 60 -4.96 1.87 -17.87
CA ILE A 60 -5.12 0.41 -17.77
C ILE A 60 -6.29 -0.08 -18.63
N ASP A 61 -7.44 0.60 -18.54
CA ASP A 61 -8.61 0.26 -19.35
C ASP A 61 -8.32 0.34 -20.86
N ALA A 62 -7.57 1.37 -21.29
CA ALA A 62 -7.12 1.50 -22.67
C ALA A 62 -6.15 0.37 -23.09
N GLY A 63 -5.15 0.05 -22.26
CA GLY A 63 -4.17 -1.00 -22.57
C GLY A 63 -4.76 -2.41 -22.61
N LEU A 64 -5.88 -2.65 -21.91
CA LEU A 64 -6.62 -3.90 -22.00
C LEU A 64 -7.36 -4.06 -23.32
N ALA A 65 -7.82 -2.97 -23.94
CA ALA A 65 -8.42 -3.02 -25.28
C ALA A 65 -7.43 -3.61 -26.31
N ASP A 66 -6.15 -3.29 -26.12
CA ASP A 66 -5.04 -3.66 -27.02
C ASP A 66 -4.35 -4.99 -26.64
N GLY A 67 -4.79 -5.66 -25.56
CA GLY A 67 -4.29 -6.98 -25.13
C GLY A 67 -2.93 -6.99 -24.43
N THR A 68 -2.33 -5.83 -24.16
CA THR A 68 -0.94 -5.72 -23.65
C THR A 68 -0.81 -5.87 -22.12
N GLN A 69 -1.93 -5.77 -21.38
CA GLN A 69 -1.90 -5.69 -19.90
C GLN A 69 -2.70 -6.79 -19.18
N ALA A 70 -3.36 -7.69 -19.91
CA ALA A 70 -4.28 -8.68 -19.33
C ALA A 70 -3.63 -9.68 -18.36
N ALA A 71 -2.29 -9.84 -18.41
CA ALA A 71 -1.53 -10.79 -17.60
C ALA A 71 -0.93 -10.20 -16.31
N LEU A 72 -1.20 -8.93 -15.99
CA LEU A 72 -0.63 -8.31 -14.78
C LEU A 72 -1.31 -8.84 -13.50
N PRO A 73 -0.55 -9.26 -12.47
CA PRO A 73 -1.10 -9.98 -11.32
C PRO A 73 -1.95 -9.12 -10.38
N LEU A 74 -1.81 -7.80 -10.41
CA LEU A 74 -2.57 -6.83 -9.61
C LEU A 74 -3.31 -5.82 -10.49
N LEU A 75 -3.67 -6.21 -11.72
CA LEU A 75 -4.31 -5.36 -12.72
C LEU A 75 -5.52 -4.59 -12.16
N GLY A 76 -5.43 -3.26 -12.12
CA GLY A 76 -6.50 -2.38 -11.68
C GLY A 76 -6.73 -2.34 -10.16
N VAL A 77 -5.97 -3.10 -9.37
CA VAL A 77 -6.15 -3.20 -7.91
C VAL A 77 -5.72 -1.90 -7.24
N PRO A 78 -6.61 -1.21 -6.47
CA PRO A 78 -6.21 -0.02 -5.72
C PRO A 78 -5.32 -0.39 -4.53
N PHE A 79 -4.31 0.43 -4.25
CA PHE A 79 -3.47 0.31 -3.05
C PHE A 79 -3.12 1.69 -2.49
N ALA A 80 -2.71 1.74 -1.22
CA ALA A 80 -2.22 2.95 -0.58
C ALA A 80 -0.93 2.67 0.19
N VAL A 81 -0.13 3.69 0.48
CA VAL A 81 1.14 3.52 1.17
C VAL A 81 1.23 4.40 2.40
N LYS A 82 1.88 3.91 3.46
CA LYS A 82 2.27 4.75 4.60
C LYS A 82 2.95 6.02 4.09
N ASN A 83 2.64 7.19 4.67
CA ASN A 83 3.27 8.46 4.30
C ASN A 83 4.69 8.59 4.86
N LEU A 84 5.48 7.55 4.62
CA LEU A 84 6.91 7.40 4.81
C LEU A 84 7.55 6.93 3.49
N PHE A 85 6.77 6.43 2.54
CA PHE A 85 7.21 6.12 1.18
C PHE A 85 7.17 7.38 0.33
N ASP A 86 8.19 7.57 -0.50
CA ASP A 86 8.20 8.64 -1.48
C ASP A 86 7.12 8.39 -2.54
N VAL A 87 6.34 9.43 -2.80
CA VAL A 87 5.29 9.46 -3.83
C VAL A 87 5.48 10.71 -4.67
N GLU A 88 5.65 10.50 -5.97
CA GLU A 88 5.93 11.59 -6.92
C GLU A 88 4.90 12.72 -6.80
N GLY A 89 5.41 13.95 -6.67
CA GLY A 89 4.60 15.16 -6.66
C GLY A 89 4.05 15.58 -5.30
N ILE A 90 4.29 14.81 -4.23
CA ILE A 90 3.92 15.19 -2.85
C ILE A 90 5.12 15.10 -1.90
N ALA A 91 5.08 15.82 -0.78
CA ALA A 91 6.11 15.75 0.24
C ALA A 91 5.95 14.48 1.10
N THR A 92 7.05 13.76 1.34
CA THR A 92 7.07 12.61 2.24
C THR A 92 7.02 13.09 3.68
N LEU A 93 5.87 12.94 4.34
CA LEU A 93 5.65 13.60 5.63
C LEU A 93 6.32 12.90 6.81
N ALA A 94 6.51 11.58 6.72
CA ALA A 94 6.86 10.73 7.86
C ALA A 94 5.99 11.00 9.10
N GLY A 95 4.71 11.41 8.93
CA GLY A 95 3.82 11.81 10.02
C GLY A 95 4.21 13.10 10.76
N SER A 96 5.20 13.85 10.28
CA SER A 96 5.75 15.04 10.93
C SER A 96 5.23 16.33 10.29
N LYS A 97 5.02 17.36 11.13
CA LYS A 97 4.72 18.71 10.64
C LYS A 97 5.93 19.36 9.95
N ILE A 98 7.16 18.99 10.33
CA ILE A 98 8.41 19.57 9.81
C ILE A 98 8.55 19.26 8.32
N GLU A 99 8.20 18.04 7.92
CA GLU A 99 8.36 17.58 6.54
C GLU A 99 7.31 18.15 5.58
N ARG A 100 6.25 18.78 6.08
CA ARG A 100 5.21 19.39 5.21
C ARG A 100 5.76 20.50 4.30
N SER A 101 6.86 21.13 4.69
CA SER A 101 7.55 22.15 3.89
C SER A 101 8.72 21.60 3.06
N SER A 102 8.99 20.29 3.15
CA SER A 102 10.02 19.65 2.33
C SER A 102 9.62 19.68 0.85
N ALA A 103 10.62 19.65 -0.04
CA ALA A 103 10.35 19.57 -1.46
C ALA A 103 9.58 18.27 -1.78
N PRO A 104 8.58 18.31 -2.68
CA PRO A 104 7.91 17.11 -3.14
C PRO A 104 8.90 16.08 -3.70
N ALA A 105 8.62 14.79 -3.48
CA ALA A 105 9.42 13.74 -4.07
C ALA A 105 9.38 13.83 -5.60
N THR A 106 10.55 13.68 -6.22
CA THR A 106 10.70 13.79 -7.68
C THR A 106 10.35 12.51 -8.41
N ALA A 107 10.19 11.40 -7.69
CA ALA A 107 9.76 10.11 -8.20
C ALA A 107 9.14 9.29 -7.08
N ASP A 108 8.31 8.31 -7.43
CA ASP A 108 7.84 7.29 -6.50
C ASP A 108 9.00 6.43 -5.99
N GLY A 109 8.90 5.95 -4.74
CA GLY A 109 9.82 4.95 -4.23
C GLY A 109 9.78 3.62 -5.03
N PRO A 110 10.88 2.86 -5.11
CA PRO A 110 10.96 1.62 -5.89
C PRO A 110 9.84 0.61 -5.61
N LEU A 111 9.39 0.50 -4.35
CA LEU A 111 8.32 -0.43 -3.99
C LEU A 111 6.93 0.02 -4.48
N VAL A 112 6.68 1.33 -4.56
CA VAL A 112 5.47 1.89 -5.18
C VAL A 112 5.49 1.61 -6.68
N GLN A 113 6.62 1.88 -7.34
CA GLN A 113 6.81 1.61 -8.77
C GLN A 113 6.61 0.13 -9.11
N ARG A 114 7.12 -0.78 -8.28
CA ARG A 114 6.94 -2.22 -8.44
C ARG A 114 5.48 -2.66 -8.39
N LEU A 115 4.70 -2.14 -7.45
CA LEU A 115 3.26 -2.41 -7.41
C LEU A 115 2.53 -1.84 -8.64
N GLU A 116 2.84 -0.60 -9.05
CA GLU A 116 2.22 -0.03 -10.24
C GLU A 116 2.60 -0.78 -11.53
N ALA A 117 3.83 -1.30 -11.62
CA ALA A 117 4.29 -2.16 -12.71
C ALA A 117 3.56 -3.52 -12.73
N ALA A 118 3.19 -4.04 -11.56
CA ALA A 118 2.33 -5.21 -11.42
C ALA A 118 0.84 -4.93 -11.73
N GLY A 119 0.50 -3.70 -12.13
CA GLY A 119 -0.84 -3.29 -12.54
C GLY A 119 -1.67 -2.64 -11.44
N ALA A 120 -1.15 -2.52 -10.21
CA ALA A 120 -1.85 -1.87 -9.12
C ALA A 120 -1.92 -0.35 -9.34
N ILE A 121 -2.83 0.32 -8.62
CA ILE A 121 -3.10 1.75 -8.75
C ILE A 121 -2.98 2.43 -7.39
N LEU A 122 -2.02 3.34 -7.24
CA LEU A 122 -1.86 4.10 -5.99
C LEU A 122 -3.02 5.09 -5.82
N VAL A 123 -3.74 5.00 -4.70
CA VAL A 123 -4.87 5.90 -4.39
C VAL A 123 -4.59 6.92 -3.29
N GLY A 124 -3.49 6.79 -2.55
CA GLY A 124 -3.15 7.75 -1.51
C GLY A 124 -2.00 7.37 -0.59
N ALA A 125 -1.65 8.33 0.27
CA ALA A 125 -0.70 8.22 1.35
C ALA A 125 -1.43 8.16 2.71
N LEU A 126 -0.90 7.36 3.64
CA LEU A 126 -1.59 6.95 4.86
C LEU A 126 -0.95 7.53 6.12
N ASN A 127 -1.80 7.80 7.11
CA ASN A 127 -1.45 8.27 8.44
C ASN A 127 -0.56 7.25 9.20
N MET A 128 0.28 7.77 10.07
CA MET A 128 1.29 7.04 10.83
C MET A 128 1.71 7.80 12.08
N ASP A 129 2.32 7.13 13.05
CA ASP A 129 3.05 7.82 14.11
C ASP A 129 4.22 8.62 13.52
N GLU A 130 4.47 9.81 14.08
CA GLU A 130 5.52 10.72 13.65
C GLU A 130 6.90 10.03 13.67
N TYR A 131 7.63 10.14 12.56
CA TYR A 131 8.90 9.47 12.26
C TYR A 131 8.91 7.97 12.53
N ALA A 132 7.75 7.32 12.37
CA ALA A 132 7.52 5.92 12.69
C ALA A 132 7.72 5.56 14.18
N TYR A 133 7.82 6.54 15.07
CA TYR A 133 8.09 6.38 16.50
C TYR A 133 6.80 6.37 17.32
N GLY A 134 6.15 5.21 17.35
CA GLY A 134 4.95 5.00 18.14
C GLY A 134 4.26 3.68 17.79
N PHE A 135 3.26 3.33 18.59
CA PHE A 135 2.52 2.06 18.48
C PHE A 135 1.00 2.26 18.46
N THR A 136 0.51 3.48 18.31
CA THR A 136 -0.92 3.79 18.41
C THR A 136 -1.48 4.56 17.22
N THR A 137 -0.64 5.33 16.52
CA THR A 137 -1.02 6.27 15.45
C THR A 137 -1.98 7.35 15.97
N GLU A 138 -1.72 7.82 17.19
CA GLU A 138 -2.29 9.04 17.76
C GLU A 138 -1.42 10.24 17.36
N ASN A 139 -1.42 10.55 16.07
CA ASN A 139 -0.56 11.59 15.51
C ASN A 139 -1.06 12.99 15.91
N SER A 140 -0.20 13.82 16.50
CA SER A 140 -0.58 15.18 16.97
C SER A 140 -0.84 16.19 15.84
N HIS A 141 -0.49 15.85 14.60
CA HIS A 141 -0.57 16.73 13.43
C HIS A 141 -1.62 16.28 12.41
N GLU A 142 -1.88 14.98 12.35
CA GLU A 142 -2.89 14.37 11.47
C GLU A 142 -4.14 13.91 12.25
N GLY A 143 -4.08 13.87 13.58
CA GLY A 143 -5.11 13.29 14.43
C GLY A 143 -4.94 11.77 14.61
N ALA A 144 -5.74 11.21 15.52
CA ALA A 144 -5.71 9.78 15.81
C ALA A 144 -6.29 8.96 14.65
N CYS A 145 -5.61 7.86 14.29
CA CYS A 145 -6.17 6.83 13.42
C CYS A 145 -6.92 5.79 14.26
N HIS A 146 -8.19 5.57 13.91
CA HIS A 146 -9.11 4.77 14.70
C HIS A 146 -9.24 3.35 14.14
N ASN A 147 -9.41 2.37 15.04
CA ASN A 147 -9.62 0.99 14.65
C ASN A 147 -11.01 0.79 14.02
N PRO A 148 -11.12 0.25 12.79
CA PRO A 148 -12.43 0.04 12.16
C PRO A 148 -13.36 -0.96 12.88
N HIS A 149 -12.83 -1.80 13.79
CA HIS A 149 -13.65 -2.69 14.64
C HIS A 149 -14.32 -1.96 15.81
N ASP A 150 -13.70 -0.89 16.32
CA ASP A 150 -14.20 -0.03 17.39
C ASP A 150 -13.50 1.33 17.29
N LEU A 151 -14.22 2.36 16.83
CA LEU A 151 -13.66 3.69 16.58
C LEU A 151 -13.17 4.40 17.87
N ALA A 152 -13.49 3.88 19.06
CA ALA A 152 -12.93 4.36 20.32
C ALA A 152 -11.53 3.77 20.63
N ARG A 153 -10.98 2.90 19.78
CA ARG A 153 -9.70 2.22 19.98
C ARG A 153 -8.66 2.66 18.96
N ILE A 154 -7.40 2.48 19.35
CA ILE A 154 -6.23 2.70 18.50
C ILE A 154 -6.19 1.68 17.34
N ALA A 155 -5.75 2.13 16.17
CA ALA A 155 -5.44 1.25 15.04
C ALA A 155 -4.13 0.46 15.25
N GLY A 156 -3.32 0.85 16.24
CA GLY A 156 -1.94 0.39 16.39
C GLY A 156 -0.98 1.22 15.55
N GLY A 157 0.32 0.97 15.67
CA GLY A 157 1.33 1.80 15.03
C GLY A 157 2.69 1.10 14.85
N SER A 158 3.60 1.68 14.08
CA SER A 158 3.47 3.01 13.46
C SER A 158 2.76 3.06 12.11
N SER A 159 2.34 1.93 11.54
CA SER A 159 1.58 1.87 10.29
C SER A 159 0.06 1.74 10.55
N GLY A 160 -0.47 2.54 11.47
CA GLY A 160 -1.89 2.48 11.87
C GLY A 160 -2.83 2.76 10.70
N GLY A 161 -2.56 3.79 9.90
CA GLY A 161 -3.33 4.09 8.69
C GLY A 161 -3.32 2.94 7.69
N SER A 162 -2.19 2.24 7.53
CA SER A 162 -2.08 1.03 6.70
C SER A 162 -3.01 -0.09 7.17
N GLY A 163 -2.97 -0.44 8.46
CA GLY A 163 -3.86 -1.47 9.02
C GLY A 163 -5.33 -1.07 8.95
N ALA A 164 -5.64 0.17 9.32
CA ALA A 164 -7.00 0.69 9.36
C ALA A 164 -7.63 0.82 7.95
N ALA A 165 -6.87 1.25 6.94
CA ALA A 165 -7.40 1.39 5.58
C ALA A 165 -7.80 0.03 4.97
N VAL A 166 -7.02 -1.01 5.24
CA VAL A 166 -7.35 -2.39 4.81
C VAL A 166 -8.60 -2.89 5.55
N ALA A 167 -8.65 -2.72 6.87
CA ALA A 167 -9.76 -3.19 7.71
C ALA A 167 -11.08 -2.44 7.45
N ALA A 168 -11.03 -1.14 7.12
CA ALA A 168 -12.20 -0.34 6.76
C ALA A 168 -12.76 -0.67 5.37
N GLY A 169 -12.06 -1.53 4.60
CA GLY A 169 -12.39 -1.85 3.22
C GLY A 169 -12.12 -0.69 2.26
N GLN A 170 -11.26 0.26 2.63
CA GLN A 170 -10.91 1.40 1.78
C GLN A 170 -10.02 0.96 0.62
N VAL A 171 -9.03 0.12 0.88
CA VAL A 171 -8.18 -0.53 -0.13
C VAL A 171 -7.90 -1.99 0.24
N PRO A 172 -7.68 -2.91 -0.72
CA PRO A 172 -7.32 -4.31 -0.43
C PRO A 172 -5.88 -4.50 0.03
N ILE A 173 -4.95 -3.65 -0.41
CA ILE A 173 -3.51 -3.75 -0.14
C ILE A 173 -3.00 -2.38 0.33
N THR A 174 -2.13 -2.39 1.34
CA THR A 174 -1.32 -1.23 1.69
C THR A 174 0.14 -1.59 1.89
N LEU A 175 1.04 -0.61 1.77
CA LEU A 175 2.42 -0.74 2.23
C LEU A 175 2.63 -0.03 3.57
N GLY A 176 3.47 -0.61 4.42
CA GLY A 176 3.90 -0.05 5.70
C GLY A 176 5.39 -0.29 5.95
N SER A 177 5.87 0.18 7.11
CA SER A 177 7.21 -0.08 7.60
C SER A 177 7.18 -0.74 8.98
N ASP A 178 8.14 -1.61 9.28
CA ASP A 178 8.28 -2.36 10.53
C ASP A 178 9.72 -2.33 11.03
N THR A 179 9.93 -1.54 12.08
CA THR A 179 11.21 -1.45 12.79
C THR A 179 11.18 -2.30 14.05
N ASN A 180 10.09 -2.22 14.82
CA ASN A 180 9.89 -2.96 16.07
C ASN A 180 8.47 -3.53 16.20
N GLY A 181 7.83 -3.88 15.09
CA GLY A 181 6.44 -4.34 15.05
C GLY A 181 5.50 -3.45 14.24
N SER A 182 6.00 -2.39 13.61
CA SER A 182 5.15 -1.35 13.03
C SER A 182 4.29 -1.76 11.82
N ILE A 183 4.47 -2.97 11.26
CA ILE A 183 3.47 -3.64 10.38
C ILE A 183 2.64 -4.62 11.20
N ARG A 184 3.28 -5.48 12.00
CA ARG A 184 2.62 -6.59 12.68
C ARG A 184 1.63 -6.16 13.77
N VAL A 185 1.92 -5.09 14.52
CA VAL A 185 1.05 -4.52 15.56
C VAL A 185 -0.26 -4.00 14.96
N PRO A 186 -0.26 -3.04 14.00
CA PRO A 186 -1.51 -2.58 13.40
C PRO A 186 -2.22 -3.69 12.61
N ALA A 187 -1.50 -4.65 12.01
CA ALA A 187 -2.14 -5.82 11.40
C ALA A 187 -2.96 -6.62 12.41
N SER A 188 -2.36 -6.91 13.57
CA SER A 188 -3.01 -7.66 14.64
C SER A 188 -4.22 -6.93 15.22
N LEU A 189 -4.11 -5.62 15.47
CA LEU A 189 -5.19 -4.85 16.09
C LEU A 189 -6.34 -4.58 15.12
N CYS A 190 -6.05 -4.31 13.85
CA CYS A 190 -7.07 -4.07 12.82
C CYS A 190 -7.61 -5.38 12.21
N GLY A 191 -7.13 -6.55 12.63
CA GLY A 191 -7.63 -7.85 12.16
C GLY A 191 -7.34 -8.11 10.68
N VAL A 192 -6.15 -7.73 10.20
CA VAL A 192 -5.69 -7.92 8.82
C VAL A 192 -4.36 -8.68 8.79
N PHE A 193 -3.93 -9.14 7.62
CA PHE A 193 -2.64 -9.80 7.47
C PHE A 193 -1.55 -8.76 7.20
N GLY A 194 -0.39 -8.90 7.83
CA GLY A 194 0.77 -8.04 7.60
C GLY A 194 2.06 -8.85 7.55
N LEU A 195 2.94 -8.54 6.60
CA LEU A 195 4.21 -9.23 6.42
C LEU A 195 5.39 -8.29 6.67
N LYS A 196 6.18 -8.59 7.70
CA LYS A 196 7.55 -8.10 7.83
C LYS A 196 8.48 -9.13 7.17
N PRO A 197 9.05 -8.88 5.99
CA PRO A 197 9.92 -9.85 5.34
C PRO A 197 11.24 -10.03 6.09
N SER A 198 12.10 -10.93 5.61
CA SER A 198 13.49 -11.05 6.06
C SER A 198 14.24 -9.73 5.82
N PHE A 199 15.15 -9.37 6.72
CA PHE A 199 15.95 -8.15 6.58
C PHE A 199 16.69 -8.14 5.24
N GLY A 200 16.66 -6.99 4.56
CA GLY A 200 17.28 -6.80 3.25
C GLY A 200 16.55 -7.46 2.07
N ARG A 201 15.41 -8.13 2.30
CA ARG A 201 14.66 -8.79 1.22
C ARG A 201 14.00 -7.80 0.25
N LEU A 202 13.52 -6.67 0.77
CA LEU A 202 12.97 -5.57 -0.01
C LEU A 202 13.87 -4.32 0.18
N PRO A 203 14.14 -3.53 -0.87
CA PRO A 203 14.88 -2.29 -0.73
C PRO A 203 14.10 -1.25 0.09
N ARG A 204 14.84 -0.37 0.75
CA ARG A 204 14.27 0.73 1.57
C ARG A 204 14.51 2.11 0.99
N THR A 205 15.21 2.21 -0.14
CA THR A 205 15.31 3.46 -0.92
C THR A 205 13.93 3.99 -1.24
N GLY A 206 13.80 5.31 -1.34
CA GLY A 206 12.50 5.96 -1.56
C GLY A 206 11.58 5.84 -0.34
N SER A 207 12.15 5.77 0.87
CA SER A 207 11.42 5.81 2.12
C SER A 207 12.18 6.57 3.20
N PHE A 208 11.46 7.24 4.09
CA PHE A 208 12.04 7.97 5.21
C PHE A 208 12.59 6.98 6.26
N PRO A 209 13.89 7.08 6.63
CA PRO A 209 14.50 6.11 7.54
C PRO A 209 14.09 6.35 9.00
N PHE A 210 14.03 5.29 9.81
CA PHE A 210 13.95 5.39 11.27
C PHE A 210 15.18 4.75 11.93
N ILE A 211 15.35 3.43 11.85
CA ILE A 211 16.54 2.73 12.35
C ILE A 211 17.05 1.80 11.24
N SER A 212 18.11 2.21 10.56
CA SER A 212 18.64 1.51 9.37
C SER A 212 19.07 0.05 9.59
N SER A 213 19.34 -0.40 10.82
CA SER A 213 19.66 -1.79 11.12
C SER A 213 18.42 -2.66 11.40
N LEU A 214 17.24 -2.05 11.54
CA LEU A 214 16.00 -2.70 11.95
C LEU A 214 14.84 -2.48 10.98
N ASP A 215 14.87 -1.42 10.18
CA ASP A 215 13.78 -1.05 9.27
C ASP A 215 13.55 -2.12 8.20
N HIS A 216 12.28 -2.47 8.03
CA HIS A 216 11.75 -3.25 6.92
C HIS A 216 10.59 -2.50 6.29
N LEU A 217 10.38 -2.68 4.99
CA LEU A 217 9.14 -2.33 4.31
C LEU A 217 8.37 -3.61 4.02
N GLY A 218 7.04 -3.53 3.93
CA GLY A 218 6.24 -4.71 3.64
C GLY A 218 4.75 -4.44 3.45
N PRO A 219 4.02 -5.41 2.88
CA PRO A 219 2.59 -5.27 2.60
C PRO A 219 1.71 -5.62 3.81
N MET A 220 0.49 -5.09 3.78
CA MET A 220 -0.66 -5.52 4.59
C MET A 220 -1.86 -5.73 3.65
N ALA A 221 -2.68 -6.74 3.92
CA ALA A 221 -3.82 -7.09 3.07
C ALA A 221 -4.94 -7.81 3.84
N ARG A 222 -6.13 -7.91 3.22
CA ARG A 222 -7.30 -8.60 3.80
C ARG A 222 -7.21 -10.13 3.76
N SER A 223 -6.34 -10.69 2.91
CA SER A 223 -6.17 -12.13 2.76
C SER A 223 -4.70 -12.51 2.61
N VAL A 224 -4.35 -13.76 2.95
CA VAL A 224 -3.00 -14.31 2.73
C VAL A 224 -2.66 -14.36 1.24
N ARG A 225 -3.65 -14.63 0.37
CA ARG A 225 -3.48 -14.65 -1.08
C ARG A 225 -3.06 -13.27 -1.61
N ASP A 226 -3.73 -12.21 -1.17
CA ASP A 226 -3.39 -10.84 -1.58
C ASP A 226 -2.04 -10.41 -1.02
N LEU A 227 -1.73 -10.82 0.21
CA LEU A 227 -0.44 -10.56 0.84
C LEU A 227 0.71 -11.21 0.04
N ALA A 228 0.50 -12.44 -0.44
CA ALA A 228 1.44 -13.16 -1.28
C ALA A 228 1.64 -12.49 -2.65
N LEU A 229 0.55 -12.08 -3.32
CA LEU A 229 0.62 -11.37 -4.61
C LEU A 229 1.35 -10.03 -4.47
N ALA A 230 1.01 -9.25 -3.45
CA ALA A 230 1.68 -7.99 -3.17
C ALA A 230 3.17 -8.22 -2.86
N TYR A 231 3.49 -9.21 -2.03
CA TYR A 231 4.87 -9.53 -1.71
C TYR A 231 5.66 -9.93 -2.95
N ASP A 232 5.14 -10.82 -3.80
CA ASP A 232 5.80 -11.24 -5.05
C ASP A 232 6.08 -10.06 -5.99
N ALA A 233 5.15 -9.12 -6.12
CA ALA A 233 5.35 -7.90 -6.90
C ALA A 233 6.46 -7.00 -6.32
N LEU A 234 6.64 -6.99 -4.99
CA LEU A 234 7.64 -6.16 -4.32
C LEU A 234 9.06 -6.73 -4.39
N GLN A 235 9.22 -8.04 -4.62
CA GLN A 235 10.51 -8.72 -4.57
C GLN A 235 11.46 -8.33 -5.71
N GLY A 236 12.74 -8.66 -5.54
CA GLY A 236 13.76 -8.55 -6.58
C GLY A 236 14.86 -7.52 -6.26
N PRO A 237 15.99 -7.60 -6.99
CA PRO A 237 17.14 -6.75 -6.77
C PRO A 237 16.80 -5.29 -7.03
N GLU A 238 17.46 -4.40 -6.31
CA GLU A 238 17.38 -2.97 -6.55
C GLU A 238 18.24 -2.61 -7.75
N ALA A 239 17.70 -1.80 -8.68
CA ALA A 239 18.49 -1.28 -9.78
C ALA A 239 19.58 -0.34 -9.23
N PRO A 240 20.83 -0.40 -9.73
CA PRO A 240 21.86 0.55 -9.34
C PRO A 240 21.43 1.99 -9.64
N GLY A 241 21.57 2.88 -8.67
CA GLY A 241 21.24 4.30 -8.77
C GLY A 241 22.22 5.19 -8.01
N ALA A 242 21.95 6.50 -7.95
CA ALA A 242 22.77 7.46 -7.20
C ALA A 242 22.85 7.13 -5.69
N HIS A 243 21.78 6.52 -5.17
CA HIS A 243 21.71 5.95 -3.84
C HIS A 243 21.15 4.54 -3.96
N THR A 244 21.85 3.56 -3.38
CA THR A 244 21.39 2.17 -3.27
C THR A 244 21.34 1.78 -1.80
N ASP A 245 20.34 0.99 -1.43
CA ASP A 245 20.19 0.52 -0.06
C ASP A 245 21.24 -0.55 0.23
N ALA A 246 22.27 -0.19 0.99
CA ALA A 246 23.32 -1.10 1.41
C ALA A 246 22.81 -2.31 2.22
N GLY A 247 21.61 -2.22 2.80
CA GLY A 247 20.96 -3.34 3.48
C GLY A 247 20.22 -4.29 2.55
N CYS A 248 19.96 -3.93 1.28
CA CYS A 248 19.26 -4.78 0.33
C CYS A 248 20.17 -5.91 -0.18
N ALA A 249 19.73 -7.16 -0.04
CA ALA A 249 20.53 -8.36 -0.31
C ALA A 249 20.66 -8.70 -1.81
N GLN A 250 20.10 -7.89 -2.72
CA GLN A 250 20.15 -8.07 -4.18
C GLN A 250 19.73 -9.48 -4.65
N ARG A 251 18.76 -10.09 -3.96
CA ARG A 251 18.28 -11.44 -4.26
C ARG A 251 17.25 -11.45 -5.39
N PRO A 252 17.23 -12.51 -6.23
CA PRO A 252 16.17 -12.69 -7.20
C PRO A 252 14.81 -12.90 -6.52
N VAL A 253 13.73 -12.73 -7.30
CA VAL A 253 12.36 -13.03 -6.86
C VAL A 253 12.25 -14.51 -6.50
N GLU A 254 11.64 -14.80 -5.35
CA GLU A 254 11.26 -16.16 -4.91
C GLU A 254 9.75 -16.11 -4.68
N PRO A 255 8.94 -16.39 -5.73
CA PRO A 255 7.49 -16.25 -5.63
C PRO A 255 6.91 -17.15 -4.55
N VAL A 256 5.92 -16.64 -3.82
CA VAL A 256 5.19 -17.39 -2.78
C VAL A 256 3.69 -17.49 -3.07
N ALA A 257 3.16 -16.71 -4.01
CA ALA A 257 1.83 -16.92 -4.53
C ALA A 257 1.81 -18.22 -5.35
N ALA A 258 0.78 -19.05 -5.13
CA ALA A 258 0.61 -20.26 -5.92
C ALA A 258 0.43 -19.88 -7.39
N THR A 259 1.29 -20.42 -8.26
CA THR A 259 1.12 -20.31 -9.72
C THR A 259 -0.21 -20.97 -10.09
N PRO A 260 -1.13 -20.30 -10.80
CA PRO A 260 -2.30 -20.96 -11.35
C PRO A 260 -1.85 -22.13 -12.24
N GLY A 261 -2.13 -23.38 -11.83
CA GLY A 261 -1.82 -24.59 -12.62
C GLY A 261 -1.13 -25.76 -11.90
N GLN A 262 -0.87 -25.69 -10.58
CA GLN A 262 -0.30 -26.80 -9.80
C GLN A 262 -1.23 -27.29 -8.67
N GLY A 263 -2.54 -27.36 -8.94
CA GLY A 263 -3.55 -27.97 -8.05
C GLY A 263 -4.34 -29.02 -8.79
#